data_AF-A0A959WLR8-F1
#
_entry.id   AF-A0A959WLR8-F1
#
_cell.length_a   1.000
_cell.length_b   1.000
_cell.length_c   1.000
_cell.angle_alpha   90.00
_cell.angle_beta   90.00
_cell.angle_gamma   90.00
#
_symmetry.space_group_name_H-M   'P 1'
#
loop_
_entity.id
_entity.type
_entity.pdbx_description
1 polymer ?
#
loop_
_entity_poly.entity_id
_entity_poly.type
_entity_poly.pdbx_seq_one_letter_code
_entity_poly.pdbx_strand_id
1 'polypeptide(L)' 'MRVVIAASGTGGHVIPALAVADALRARDAEVSFITTRDRSGTGLPSR' A
#
# COMPACT_ATOMS: atom_id res chain seq x y z
N MET A 1 2.68 -11.06 -11.68
CA MET A 1 2.63 -9.66 -12.19
C MET A 1 3.26 -8.76 -11.14
N ARG A 2 4.03 -7.73 -11.53
CA ARG A 2 4.68 -6.83 -10.56
C ARG A 2 4.04 -5.44 -10.60
N VAL A 3 3.64 -4.93 -9.45
CA VAL A 3 2.91 -3.65 -9.32
C VAL A 3 3.58 -2.78 -8.27
N VAL A 4 3.72 -1.49 -8.58
CA VAL A 4 4.13 -0.46 -7.62
C VAL A 4 2.95 0.46 -7.38
N ILE A 5 2.59 0.66 -6.11
CA ILE A 5 1.53 1.57 -5.70
C ILE A 5 2.17 2.71 -4.91
N ALA A 6 2.02 3.94 -5.40
CA ALA A 6 2.44 5.15 -4.71
C ALA A 6 1.19 5.92 -4.26
N ALA A 7 1.03 6.08 -2.94
CA ALA A 7 -0.07 6.83 -2.36
C ALA A 7 0.43 7.72 -1.22
N SER A 8 -0.13 8.91 -1.09
CA SER A 8 0.20 9.89 -0.04
C SER A 8 -1.06 10.62 0.44
N GLY A 9 -0.98 11.29 1.59
CA GLY A 9 -2.11 12.00 2.21
C GLY A 9 -2.57 11.37 3.52
N THR A 10 -3.45 12.06 4.23
CA THR A 10 -3.91 11.67 5.58
C THR A 10 -5.05 10.66 5.49
N GLY A 11 -4.72 9.38 5.26
CA GLY A 11 -5.65 8.24 5.30
C GLY A 11 -6.60 8.09 4.10
N GLY A 12 -7.20 9.19 3.60
CA GLY A 12 -8.21 9.15 2.53
C GLY A 12 -7.72 8.56 1.21
N HIS A 13 -6.42 8.64 0.93
CA HIS A 13 -5.79 8.03 -0.26
C HIS A 13 -5.01 6.76 0.06
N VAL A 14 -4.52 6.61 1.30
CA VAL A 14 -3.71 5.45 1.71
C VAL A 14 -4.58 4.21 1.91
N ILE A 15 -5.74 4.35 2.57
CA ILE A 15 -6.62 3.21 2.84
C ILE A 15 -7.16 2.56 1.56
N PRO A 16 -7.67 3.31 0.56
CA PRO A 16 -8.09 2.70 -0.71
C PRO A 16 -6.93 2.04 -1.46
N ALA A 17 -5.74 2.65 -1.43
CA ALA A 17 -4.56 2.11 -2.10
C ALA A 17 -4.10 0.79 -1.46
N LEU A 18 -4.20 0.65 -0.13
CA LEU A 18 -3.95 -0.62 0.56
C LEU A 18 -4.99 -1.69 0.18
N ALA A 19 -6.27 -1.34 0.11
CA ALA A 19 -7.32 -2.27 -0.31
C ALA A 19 -7.08 -2.81 -1.74
N VAL A 20 -6.62 -1.96 -2.65
CA VAL A 20 -6.22 -2.38 -4.01
C VAL A 20 -4.98 -3.28 -3.97
N ALA A 21 -4.00 -2.96 -3.12
CA ALA A 21 -2.80 -3.79 -2.95
C ALA A 21 -3.15 -5.22 -2.53
N ASP A 22 -4.08 -5.37 -1.59
CA ASP A 22 -4.50 -6.68 -1.08
C ASP A 22 -5.28 -7.47 -2.12
N ALA A 23 -6.17 -6.82 -2.88
CA ALA A 23 -6.87 -7.46 -3.99
C ALA A 23 -5.91 -7.95 -5.10
N LEU A 24 -4.81 -7.23 -5.33
CA LEU A 24 -3.78 -7.64 -6.29
C LEU A 24 -2.94 -8.82 -5.75
N ARG A 25 -2.58 -8.80 -4.47
CA ARG A 25 -1.86 -9.92 -3.82
C ARG A 25 -2.68 -11.20 -3.83
N ALA A 26 -4.00 -11.11 -3.58
CA ALA A 26 -4.91 -12.25 -3.67
C ALA A 26 -4.97 -12.88 -5.09
N ARG A 27 -4.47 -12.16 -6.10
CA ARG A 27 -4.36 -12.60 -7.49
C ARG A 27 -2.91 -12.96 -7.88
N ASP A 28 -2.07 -13.26 -6.88
CA ASP A 28 -0.67 -13.65 -7.03
C ASP A 28 0.21 -12.57 -7.69
N ALA A 29 -0.13 -11.29 -7.46
CA ALA A 29 0.70 -10.16 -7.86
C ALA A 29 1.70 -9.80 -6.75
N GLU A 30 2.93 -9.50 -7.17
CA GLU A 30 3.97 -8.94 -6.31
C GLU A 30 3.77 -7.42 -6.22
N VAL A 31 3.41 -6.92 -5.03
CA VAL A 31 3.04 -5.51 -4.82
C VAL A 31 4.02 -4.80 -3.90
N SER A 32 4.66 -3.75 -4.41
CA SER A 32 5.50 -2.82 -3.64
C SER A 32 4.75 -1.52 -3.38
N PHE A 33 4.76 -1.03 -2.14
CA PHE A 33 4.02 0.17 -1.75
C PHE A 33 4.96 1.30 -1.32
N ILE A 34 4.75 2.49 -1.87
CA ILE A 34 5.50 3.71 -1.57
C ILE A 34 4.54 4.70 -0.92
N THR A 35 4.85 5.12 0.30
CA THR A 35 4.13 6.19 0.99
C THR A 35 5.09 7.22 1.54
N THR A 36 4.64 8.47 1.64
CA THR A 36 5.32 9.48 2.46
C THR A 36 5.22 9.07 3.93
N ARG A 37 6.30 9.25 4.70
CA ARG A 37 6.40 8.86 6.11
C ARG A 37 5.39 9.68 6.96
N ASP A 38 4.15 9.24 7.06
CA ASP A 38 3.17 9.83 7.98
C ASP A 38 3.50 9.37 9.41
N ARG A 39 3.53 10.30 10.36
CA ARG A 39 4.06 10.09 11.72
C ARG A 39 3.04 9.41 12.64
N SER A 40 2.36 8.38 12.15
CA SER A 40 1.30 7.60 12.82
C SER A 40 1.68 6.11 12.96
N GLY A 41 2.93 5.82 13.33
CA GLY A 41 3.27 4.57 14.04
C GLY A 41 2.91 3.22 13.40
N THR A 42 2.62 3.15 12.09
CA THR A 42 2.45 1.87 11.37
C THR A 42 3.45 1.83 10.24
N GLY A 43 4.61 1.25 10.57
CA GLY A 43 5.49 0.72 9.55
C GLY A 43 4.66 -0.19 8.63
N LEU A 44 4.72 0.12 7.35
CA LEU A 44 4.29 -0.71 6.24
C LEU A 44 4.43 -2.21 6.59
N PRO A 45 3.40 -3.03 6.34
CA PRO A 45 3.40 -4.43 6.76
C PRO A 45 4.59 -5.17 6.18
N SER A 46 5.35 -5.80 7.08
CA SER A 46 6.31 -6.84 6.78
C SER A 46 5.55 -8.14 6.49
N ARG A 47 5.56 -8.53 5.22
CA ARG A 47 5.10 -9.80 4.62
C ARG A 47 3.60 -10.07 4.62
#